data_AF-A0A944A0Y3-F1
#
_entry.id   AF-A0A944A0Y3-F1
#
_cell.length_a   1.000
_cell.length_b   1.000
_cell.length_c   1.000
_cell.angle_alpha   90.00
_cell.angle_beta   90.00
_cell.angle_gamma   90.00
#
_symmetry.space_group_name_H-M   'P 1'
#
loop_
_entity.id
_entity.type
_entity.pdbx_description
1 polymer ?
#
loop_
_entity_poly.entity_id
_entity_poly.type
_entity_poly.pdbx_seq_one_letter_code
_entity_poly.pdbx_strand_id
1 'polypeptide(L)'
;MKKNRFIAFVSAVSLTAGLLFTSCYDNIYALIEKEVAIDNDGLNGDISNIVRCGDFLFLSNGSIFGKKAEPRITKNWRRTTSPVNGASEFNVSDRVAMLAADDKYVYALALFYNEGDDGSNFNYRRAIYAAEVAHFPALQWELVNTSTLTPGDTIGDDYHPIKNVFDNKSNTDRRAYANIMGKIYKLDGPKTPTIHNLLEGHFIGQSPALTMNCTKFGNTDYFSNYYAFASDSQFLYYSPTCTKGDSNTISLSSVIYYSDKPWSGDFNQLHSKHNVLSLAVTKDFLFYGTDNGLERLCIDSANPLFSQVVSFANNGNNVISEHVYMVYVLDETKPMAMTDLYCASTIYSSISSSTDSYDSIGLYACNAGGNWNRDGD
;
A
#
# COMPACT_ATOMS: atom_id res chain seq x y z
N MET A 1 27.30 42.35 -29.55
CA MET A 1 26.26 42.86 -28.62
C MET A 1 25.09 41.89 -28.63
N LYS A 2 24.64 41.46 -27.43
CA LYS A 2 23.28 41.10 -26.99
C LYS A 2 22.22 40.80 -28.08
N LYS A 3 21.32 39.81 -27.99
CA LYS A 3 20.87 38.86 -26.95
C LYS A 3 19.66 38.11 -27.59
N ASN A 4 19.44 36.85 -27.22
CA ASN A 4 18.13 36.24 -26.87
C ASN A 4 17.04 36.11 -27.99
N ARG A 5 16.27 35.03 -28.14
CA ARG A 5 15.88 33.91 -27.26
C ARG A 5 15.66 32.66 -28.11
N PHE A 6 16.22 31.54 -27.67
CA PHE A 6 15.75 30.20 -28.00
C PHE A 6 14.44 30.00 -27.23
N ILE A 7 13.33 29.78 -27.92
CA ILE A 7 12.07 29.33 -27.30
C ILE A 7 12.24 27.83 -27.10
N ALA A 8 12.57 27.43 -25.87
CA ALA A 8 12.52 26.04 -25.46
C ALA A 8 11.05 25.62 -25.36
N PHE A 9 10.70 24.60 -26.14
CA PHE A 9 9.45 23.87 -26.03
C PHE A 9 9.46 23.16 -24.67
N VAL A 10 8.79 23.74 -23.67
CA VAL A 10 8.50 23.02 -22.42
C VAL A 10 7.22 22.25 -22.66
N SER A 11 7.37 20.99 -23.05
CA SER A 11 6.27 20.02 -23.07
C SER A 11 5.87 19.75 -21.61
N ALA A 12 4.86 20.48 -21.13
CA ALA A 12 4.19 20.16 -19.88
C ALA A 12 3.36 18.89 -20.10
N VAL A 13 3.96 17.72 -19.84
CA VAL A 13 3.22 16.46 -19.71
C VAL A 13 2.58 16.49 -18.33
N SER A 14 1.29 16.83 -18.31
CA SER A 14 0.40 16.62 -17.16
C SER A 14 0.27 15.11 -16.91
N LEU A 15 1.08 14.59 -15.98
CA LEU A 15 0.93 13.24 -15.43
C LEU A 15 -0.30 13.21 -14.50
N THR A 16 -1.42 12.78 -15.05
CA THR A 16 -2.65 12.46 -14.30
C THR A 16 -2.81 10.95 -14.23
N ALA A 17 -2.66 10.36 -13.04
CA ALA A 17 -3.47 9.27 -12.48
C ALA A 17 -2.78 8.63 -11.25
N GLY A 18 -3.59 8.40 -10.22
CA GLY A 18 -3.66 7.09 -9.57
C GLY A 18 -2.87 6.88 -8.30
N LEU A 19 -3.45 7.19 -7.14
CA LEU A 19 -3.17 6.47 -5.88
C LEU A 19 -4.41 6.17 -5.01
N LEU A 20 -5.58 6.19 -5.62
CA LEU A 20 -6.69 5.32 -5.28
C LEU A 20 -7.07 4.69 -6.62
N PHE A 21 -6.92 3.38 -6.77
CA PHE A 21 -7.04 2.68 -8.05
C PHE A 21 -8.38 2.97 -8.77
N THR A 22 -8.48 4.02 -9.57
CA THR A 22 -9.39 4.09 -10.71
C THR A 22 -8.54 4.57 -11.87
N SER A 23 -7.98 3.62 -12.63
CA SER A 23 -7.70 3.88 -14.03
C SER A 23 -9.01 4.37 -14.67
N CYS A 24 -8.91 5.30 -15.61
CA CYS A 24 -10.04 5.64 -16.48
C CYS A 24 -10.61 4.33 -17.03
N TYR A 25 -11.83 3.97 -16.59
CA TYR A 25 -12.41 2.67 -16.84
C TYR A 25 -13.05 2.67 -18.22
N ASP A 26 -12.36 2.11 -19.21
CA ASP A 26 -12.84 1.99 -20.59
C ASP A 26 -13.01 0.50 -20.92
N ASN A 27 -14.26 0.04 -21.10
CA ASN A 27 -14.70 -1.33 -21.45
C ASN A 27 -13.73 -2.48 -21.12
N ILE A 28 -13.62 -2.78 -19.82
CA ILE A 28 -12.64 -3.66 -19.16
C ILE A 28 -13.22 -5.03 -18.74
N TYR A 29 -14.49 -5.34 -19.05
CA TYR A 29 -15.18 -6.50 -18.45
C TYR A 29 -14.67 -7.89 -18.83
N ALA A 30 -13.88 -8.04 -19.91
CA ALA A 30 -13.24 -9.31 -20.27
C ALA A 30 -11.76 -9.41 -19.82
N LEU A 31 -11.17 -8.30 -19.33
CA LEU A 31 -9.77 -8.23 -18.92
C LEU A 31 -9.60 -8.38 -17.39
N ILE A 32 -10.59 -7.98 -16.58
CA ILE A 32 -10.55 -8.15 -15.11
C ILE A 32 -10.50 -9.61 -14.66
N GLU A 33 -11.23 -10.52 -15.31
CA GLU A 33 -11.20 -11.94 -14.89
C GLU A 33 -9.83 -12.59 -15.12
N LYS A 34 -9.03 -12.10 -16.06
CA LYS A 34 -7.61 -12.50 -16.24
C LYS A 34 -6.63 -11.72 -15.36
N GLU A 35 -7.04 -10.55 -14.89
CA GLU A 35 -6.27 -9.70 -13.96
C GLU A 35 -6.33 -10.22 -12.51
N VAL A 36 -7.25 -11.15 -12.20
CA VAL A 36 -7.54 -11.66 -10.84
C VAL A 36 -7.48 -13.20 -10.76
N ALA A 37 -6.60 -13.83 -11.55
CA ALA A 37 -6.36 -15.26 -11.47
C ALA A 37 -5.23 -15.59 -10.45
N ILE A 38 -5.44 -16.64 -9.65
CA ILE A 38 -4.32 -17.42 -9.13
C ILE A 38 -3.95 -18.34 -10.31
N ASP A 39 -2.89 -17.98 -11.04
CA ASP A 39 -2.34 -18.85 -12.07
C ASP A 39 -1.24 -19.73 -11.47
N ASN A 40 -0.86 -20.81 -12.16
CA ASN A 40 0.20 -21.74 -11.75
C ASN A 40 1.55 -21.05 -11.43
N ASP A 41 1.72 -19.79 -11.83
CA ASP A 41 2.95 -19.01 -11.68
C ASP A 41 2.90 -17.92 -10.60
N GLY A 42 1.76 -17.58 -9.99
CA GLY A 42 1.71 -16.48 -8.99
C GLY A 42 0.34 -15.83 -8.78
N LEU A 43 0.23 -15.00 -7.74
CA LEU A 43 -0.85 -14.01 -7.63
C LEU A 43 -0.59 -12.85 -8.60
N ASN A 44 -1.47 -12.71 -9.59
CA ASN A 44 -1.41 -11.67 -10.62
C ASN A 44 -2.25 -10.44 -10.23
N GLY A 45 -1.94 -9.30 -10.87
CA GLY A 45 -2.68 -8.03 -10.73
C GLY A 45 -2.16 -7.11 -9.61
N ASP A 46 -2.87 -6.00 -9.42
CA ASP A 46 -2.49 -4.95 -8.48
C ASP A 46 -2.82 -5.34 -7.02
N ILE A 47 -1.81 -5.87 -6.32
CA ILE A 47 -1.83 -6.14 -4.88
C ILE A 47 -1.87 -4.84 -4.06
N SER A 48 -3.06 -4.42 -3.64
CA SER A 48 -3.28 -3.15 -2.94
C SER A 48 -2.45 -3.00 -1.66
N ASN A 49 -2.43 -4.03 -0.81
CA ASN A 49 -1.56 -4.10 0.37
C ASN A 49 -1.51 -5.51 1.00
N ILE A 50 -0.52 -5.73 1.89
CA ILE A 50 -0.39 -6.92 2.75
C ILE A 50 -0.51 -6.49 4.22
N VAL A 51 -1.23 -7.28 5.02
CA VAL A 51 -1.35 -7.12 6.48
C VAL A 51 -1.14 -8.44 7.20
N ARG A 52 -0.67 -8.37 8.45
CA ARG A 52 -0.60 -9.52 9.35
C ARG A 52 -1.69 -9.43 10.39
N CYS A 53 -2.37 -10.54 10.65
CA CYS A 53 -3.34 -10.68 11.74
C CYS A 53 -3.12 -12.03 12.42
N GLY A 54 -2.71 -12.01 13.69
CA GLY A 54 -2.28 -13.23 14.39
C GLY A 54 -1.19 -14.00 13.63
N ASP A 55 -1.47 -15.28 13.38
CA ASP A 55 -0.57 -16.21 12.68
C ASP A 55 -0.76 -16.23 11.15
N PHE A 56 -1.45 -15.23 10.58
CA PHE A 56 -1.79 -15.20 9.16
C PHE A 56 -1.37 -13.90 8.48
N LEU A 57 -1.06 -14.01 7.19
CA LEU A 57 -0.92 -12.88 6.27
C LEU A 57 -2.17 -12.82 5.40
N PHE A 58 -2.63 -11.60 5.15
CA PHE A 58 -3.71 -11.30 4.23
C PHE A 58 -3.27 -10.26 3.22
N LEU A 59 -3.78 -10.37 2.00
CA LEU A 59 -3.61 -9.36 0.96
C LEU A 59 -4.91 -9.11 0.22
N SER A 60 -4.98 -7.95 -0.44
CA SER A 60 -6.06 -7.63 -1.37
C SER A 60 -5.52 -7.31 -2.76
N ASN A 61 -6.26 -7.72 -3.79
CA ASN A 61 -6.14 -7.24 -5.16
C ASN A 61 -7.54 -6.91 -5.76
N GLY A 62 -8.48 -6.53 -4.89
CA GLY A 62 -9.91 -6.45 -5.16
C GLY A 62 -10.68 -7.65 -4.58
N SER A 63 -10.04 -8.81 -4.50
CA SER A 63 -10.43 -9.95 -3.66
C SER A 63 -9.47 -10.10 -2.48
N ILE A 64 -9.84 -10.89 -1.47
CA ILE A 64 -9.00 -11.15 -0.30
C ILE A 64 -8.39 -12.55 -0.38
N PHE A 65 -7.08 -12.63 -0.16
CA PHE A 65 -6.33 -13.88 -0.06
C PHE A 65 -5.63 -13.95 1.28
N GLY A 66 -5.49 -15.14 1.84
CA GLY A 66 -4.75 -15.36 3.08
C GLY A 66 -3.91 -16.62 3.06
N LYS A 67 -2.85 -16.61 3.86
CA LYS A 67 -2.00 -17.76 4.15
C LYS A 67 -1.43 -17.65 5.56
N LYS A 68 -0.79 -18.71 6.05
CA LYS A 68 -0.06 -18.62 7.32
C LYS A 68 1.16 -17.69 7.21
N ALA A 69 1.41 -16.95 8.28
CA ALA A 69 2.54 -16.06 8.46
C ALA A 69 3.78 -16.83 8.97
N GLU A 70 4.19 -17.86 8.24
CA GLU A 70 5.35 -18.68 8.57
C GLU A 70 6.57 -18.22 7.74
N PRO A 71 7.77 -18.07 8.35
CA PRO A 71 8.98 -17.82 7.60
C PRO A 71 9.30 -19.06 6.76
N ARG A 72 9.75 -18.84 5.54
CA ARG A 72 9.93 -19.83 4.47
C ARG A 72 8.69 -20.06 3.64
N ILE A 73 8.44 -19.11 2.74
CA ILE A 73 7.47 -19.13 1.64
C ILE A 73 7.08 -20.56 1.24
N THR A 74 5.85 -20.90 1.57
CA THR A 74 5.09 -21.90 0.84
C THR A 74 4.12 -21.14 -0.04
N LYS A 75 4.21 -21.30 -1.37
CA LYS A 75 3.14 -20.88 -2.28
C LYS A 75 1.88 -21.62 -1.80
N ASN A 76 0.91 -20.87 -1.26
CA ASN A 76 -0.24 -21.38 -0.49
C ASN A 76 -1.28 -20.28 -0.24
N TRP A 77 -1.30 -19.24 -1.08
CA TRP A 77 -2.28 -18.17 -0.95
C TRP A 77 -3.66 -18.71 -1.31
N ARG A 78 -4.63 -18.56 -0.41
CA ARG A 78 -6.00 -19.06 -0.63
C ARG A 78 -6.98 -17.91 -0.61
N ARG A 79 -7.88 -17.89 -1.60
CA ARG A 79 -9.00 -16.95 -1.59
C ARG A 79 -9.87 -17.21 -0.36
N THR A 80 -10.21 -16.16 0.38
CA THR A 80 -11.11 -16.21 1.53
C THR A 80 -12.49 -15.65 1.13
N THR A 81 -13.47 -15.80 2.02
CA THR A 81 -14.74 -15.06 1.91
C THR A 81 -14.48 -13.54 1.83
N SER A 82 -15.36 -12.83 1.13
CA SER A 82 -15.29 -11.40 0.86
C SER A 82 -16.52 -10.68 1.45
N PRO A 83 -16.38 -9.44 1.95
CA PRO A 83 -17.54 -8.63 2.37
C PRO A 83 -18.34 -8.05 1.19
N VAL A 84 -17.85 -8.21 -0.04
CA VAL A 84 -18.52 -7.76 -1.26
C VAL A 84 -18.86 -8.94 -2.16
N ASN A 85 -20.00 -8.85 -2.85
CA ASN A 85 -20.41 -9.82 -3.86
C ASN A 85 -19.81 -9.38 -5.20
N GLY A 86 -19.06 -10.25 -5.88
CA GLY A 86 -18.27 -9.91 -7.07
C GLY A 86 -19.06 -9.43 -8.30
N ALA A 87 -20.39 -9.42 -8.25
CA ALA A 87 -21.26 -8.81 -9.24
C ALA A 87 -22.20 -7.83 -8.51
N SER A 88 -22.11 -6.53 -8.84
CA SER A 88 -23.18 -5.60 -8.52
C SER A 88 -24.40 -5.87 -9.40
N GLU A 89 -25.54 -5.29 -9.03
CA GLU A 89 -26.76 -5.27 -9.86
C GLU A 89 -26.55 -4.58 -11.23
N PHE A 90 -25.40 -3.94 -11.44
CA PHE A 90 -25.10 -3.07 -12.59
C PHE A 90 -23.90 -3.54 -13.43
N ASN A 91 -23.56 -4.83 -13.39
CA ASN A 91 -22.42 -5.42 -14.14
C ASN A 91 -21.02 -4.86 -13.81
N VAL A 92 -20.88 -3.96 -12.83
CA VAL A 92 -19.60 -3.51 -12.26
C VAL A 92 -19.26 -4.33 -11.02
N SER A 93 -18.04 -4.83 -10.87
CA SER A 93 -17.67 -5.60 -9.68
C SER A 93 -17.35 -4.69 -8.49
N ASP A 94 -18.10 -4.83 -7.40
CA ASP A 94 -17.70 -4.32 -6.08
C ASP A 94 -16.38 -4.98 -5.67
N ARG A 95 -15.55 -4.26 -4.91
CA ARG A 95 -14.20 -4.76 -4.57
C ARG A 95 -13.69 -4.29 -3.21
N VAL A 96 -12.69 -5.00 -2.71
CA VAL A 96 -11.92 -4.62 -1.52
C VAL A 96 -10.70 -3.81 -1.93
N ALA A 97 -10.67 -2.52 -1.56
CA ALA A 97 -9.60 -1.61 -1.95
C ALA A 97 -8.38 -1.71 -1.04
N MET A 98 -8.57 -1.92 0.26
CA MET A 98 -7.48 -1.94 1.23
C MET A 98 -7.82 -2.82 2.43
N LEU A 99 -6.80 -3.38 3.05
CA LEU A 99 -6.87 -4.08 4.31
C LEU A 99 -6.19 -3.31 5.45
N ALA A 100 -6.62 -3.56 6.67
CA ALA A 100 -5.89 -3.25 7.90
C ALA A 100 -6.05 -4.42 8.87
N ALA A 101 -5.21 -4.52 9.89
CA ALA A 101 -5.38 -5.54 10.92
C ALA A 101 -5.00 -5.03 12.31
N ASP A 102 -5.64 -5.60 13.32
CA ASP A 102 -5.13 -5.62 14.69
C ASP A 102 -4.72 -7.05 15.07
N ASP A 103 -4.51 -7.32 16.36
CA ASP A 103 -4.10 -8.65 16.81
C ASP A 103 -5.17 -9.75 16.58
N LYS A 104 -6.44 -9.37 16.39
CA LYS A 104 -7.60 -10.26 16.40
C LYS A 104 -8.47 -10.17 15.13
N TYR A 105 -8.58 -8.99 14.54
CA TYR A 105 -9.49 -8.69 13.44
C TYR A 105 -8.73 -8.22 12.19
N VAL A 106 -9.17 -8.72 11.04
CA VAL A 106 -8.86 -8.15 9.73
C VAL A 106 -9.98 -7.19 9.35
N TYR A 107 -9.62 -6.02 8.85
CA TYR A 107 -10.55 -5.00 8.36
C TYR A 107 -10.41 -4.84 6.87
N ALA A 108 -11.54 -4.64 6.18
CA ALA A 108 -11.58 -4.42 4.75
C ALA A 108 -12.32 -3.12 4.43
N LEU A 109 -11.69 -2.25 3.66
CA LEU A 109 -12.37 -1.14 2.99
C LEU A 109 -12.96 -1.63 1.68
N ALA A 110 -14.28 -1.77 1.66
CA ALA A 110 -15.08 -2.16 0.51
C ALA A 110 -15.58 -0.93 -0.25
N LEU A 111 -15.50 -1.02 -1.59
CA LEU A 111 -15.96 -0.02 -2.54
C LEU A 111 -17.12 -0.61 -3.36
N PHE A 112 -18.22 0.13 -3.42
CA PHE A 112 -19.43 -0.26 -4.13
C PHE A 112 -19.68 0.68 -5.30
N TYR A 113 -19.97 0.11 -6.46
CA TYR A 113 -20.08 0.84 -7.73
C TYR A 113 -21.45 0.72 -8.36
N ASN A 114 -21.85 1.82 -9.00
CA ASN A 114 -22.98 1.86 -9.93
C ASN A 114 -22.48 2.39 -11.28
N GLU A 115 -23.20 2.03 -12.33
CA GLU A 115 -23.07 2.64 -13.64
C GLU A 115 -23.91 3.92 -13.68
N GLY A 116 -23.31 5.02 -14.11
CA GLY A 116 -23.98 6.29 -14.36
C GLY A 116 -24.72 6.28 -15.71
N ASP A 117 -25.57 7.29 -15.92
CA ASP A 117 -26.39 7.40 -17.14
C ASP A 117 -25.55 7.52 -18.43
N ASP A 118 -24.29 7.91 -18.32
CA ASP A 118 -23.32 8.03 -19.43
C ASP A 118 -22.46 6.76 -19.63
N GLY A 119 -22.74 5.69 -18.88
CA GLY A 119 -21.95 4.46 -18.89
C GLY A 119 -20.67 4.54 -18.05
N SER A 120 -20.43 5.65 -17.34
CA SER A 120 -19.28 5.78 -16.44
C SER A 120 -19.54 5.08 -15.11
N ASN A 121 -18.52 4.41 -14.57
CA ASN A 121 -18.62 3.81 -13.24
C ASN A 121 -18.34 4.86 -12.17
N PHE A 122 -19.20 4.95 -11.17
CA PHE A 122 -18.96 5.81 -10.01
C PHE A 122 -19.11 5.04 -8.70
N ASN A 123 -18.27 5.40 -7.73
CA ASN A 123 -18.32 4.82 -6.39
C ASN A 123 -19.45 5.51 -5.62
N TYR A 124 -20.57 4.82 -5.39
CA TYR A 124 -21.70 5.38 -4.66
C TYR A 124 -21.64 5.07 -3.16
N ARG A 125 -20.84 4.09 -2.73
CA ARG A 125 -20.72 3.71 -1.32
C ARG A 125 -19.34 3.17 -0.98
N ARG A 126 -18.86 3.53 0.22
CA ARG A 126 -17.71 2.92 0.88
C ARG A 126 -18.13 2.34 2.22
N ALA A 127 -17.58 1.19 2.60
CA ALA A 127 -17.84 0.61 3.90
C ALA A 127 -16.58 -0.07 4.46
N ILE A 128 -16.45 -0.03 5.78
CA ILE A 128 -15.45 -0.79 6.54
C ILE A 128 -16.15 -2.01 7.11
N TYR A 129 -15.59 -3.18 6.87
CA TYR A 129 -15.99 -4.44 7.50
C TYR A 129 -14.86 -4.97 8.38
N ALA A 130 -15.21 -5.75 9.41
CA ALA A 130 -14.28 -6.48 10.25
C ALA A 130 -14.61 -7.97 10.23
N ALA A 131 -13.59 -8.82 10.29
CA ALA A 131 -13.74 -10.25 10.49
C ALA A 131 -12.71 -10.76 11.49
N GLU A 132 -13.14 -11.62 12.41
CA GLU A 132 -12.24 -12.25 13.38
C GLU A 132 -11.37 -13.31 12.69
N VAL A 133 -10.05 -13.21 12.86
CA VAL A 133 -9.09 -14.07 12.16
C VAL A 133 -9.21 -15.55 12.53
N ALA A 134 -9.79 -15.84 13.71
CA ALA A 134 -10.05 -17.20 14.19
C ALA A 134 -10.99 -18.00 13.25
N HIS A 135 -11.73 -17.32 12.36
CA HIS A 135 -12.60 -17.96 11.38
C HIS A 135 -11.93 -18.23 10.02
N PHE A 136 -10.65 -17.92 9.84
CA PHE A 136 -9.93 -18.22 8.59
C PHE A 136 -9.94 -19.73 8.29
N PRO A 137 -10.22 -20.17 7.03
CA PRO A 137 -10.37 -19.38 5.80
C PRO A 137 -11.79 -18.85 5.49
N ALA A 138 -12.78 -19.15 6.32
CA ALA A 138 -14.16 -18.73 6.15
C ALA A 138 -14.48 -17.52 7.04
N LEU A 139 -13.82 -16.39 6.76
CA LEU A 139 -14.01 -15.14 7.51
C LEU A 139 -15.48 -14.71 7.55
N GLN A 140 -15.94 -14.26 8.70
CA GLN A 140 -17.29 -13.74 8.92
C GLN A 140 -17.21 -12.22 8.99
N TRP A 141 -17.65 -11.56 7.92
CA TRP A 141 -17.55 -10.11 7.79
C TRP A 141 -18.75 -9.40 8.40
N GLU A 142 -18.47 -8.49 9.31
CA GLU A 142 -19.46 -7.64 9.99
C GLU A 142 -19.22 -6.17 9.63
N LEU A 143 -20.31 -5.43 9.42
CA LEU A 143 -20.24 -4.01 9.06
C LEU A 143 -19.79 -3.17 10.26
N VAL A 144 -18.74 -2.38 10.08
CA VAL A 144 -18.18 -1.46 11.10
C VAL A 144 -18.67 -0.03 10.87
N ASN A 145 -18.58 0.44 9.61
CA ASN A 145 -18.95 1.80 9.23
C ASN A 145 -19.29 1.86 7.74
N THR A 146 -20.10 2.81 7.31
CA THR A 146 -20.49 3.00 5.90
C THR A 146 -20.71 4.47 5.59
N SER A 147 -20.41 4.86 4.35
CA SER A 147 -20.76 6.15 3.77
C SER A 147 -21.35 5.95 2.38
N THR A 148 -22.43 6.65 2.07
CA THR A 148 -23.11 6.62 0.77
C THR A 148 -23.12 8.03 0.19
N LEU A 149 -22.82 8.16 -1.09
CA LEU A 149 -23.13 9.37 -1.86
C LEU A 149 -24.57 9.28 -2.35
N THR A 150 -25.23 10.43 -2.41
CA THR A 150 -26.59 10.56 -2.92
C THR A 150 -26.55 10.86 -4.42
N PRO A 151 -27.43 10.28 -5.25
CA PRO A 151 -27.55 10.66 -6.65
C PRO A 151 -27.83 12.18 -6.77
N GLY A 152 -26.93 12.92 -7.41
CA GLY A 152 -26.98 14.38 -7.54
C GLY A 152 -25.88 15.13 -6.78
N ASP A 153 -25.10 14.46 -5.93
CA ASP A 153 -23.80 14.97 -5.51
C ASP A 153 -22.93 15.15 -6.76
N THR A 154 -22.33 16.34 -6.94
CA THR A 154 -21.58 16.66 -8.17
C THR A 154 -20.55 15.56 -8.42
N ILE A 155 -20.69 14.86 -9.56
CA ILE A 155 -19.92 13.68 -10.00
C ILE A 155 -18.40 13.95 -10.11
N GLY A 156 -17.92 15.14 -9.74
CA GLY A 156 -16.51 15.53 -9.70
C GLY A 156 -15.79 15.30 -8.37
N ASP A 157 -16.51 15.05 -7.27
CA ASP A 157 -15.89 14.91 -5.96
C ASP A 157 -15.99 13.46 -5.45
N ASP A 158 -14.85 12.78 -5.45
CA ASP A 158 -14.56 11.51 -4.76
C ASP A 158 -14.65 11.66 -3.21
N TYR A 159 -15.55 12.53 -2.74
CA TYR A 159 -15.67 12.98 -1.36
C TYR A 159 -16.48 11.99 -0.53
N HIS A 160 -16.05 10.74 -0.53
CA HIS A 160 -16.46 9.82 0.51
C HIS A 160 -15.81 10.22 1.84
N PRO A 161 -16.58 10.27 2.95
CA PRO A 161 -16.03 10.43 4.29
C PRO A 161 -14.93 9.42 4.62
N ILE A 162 -15.11 8.15 4.24
CA ILE A 162 -14.15 7.08 4.50
C ILE A 162 -13.07 7.12 3.42
N LYS A 163 -11.85 7.50 3.81
CA LYS A 163 -10.74 7.68 2.86
C LYS A 163 -9.89 6.43 2.72
N ASN A 164 -9.40 5.89 3.82
CA ASN A 164 -8.62 4.65 3.83
C ASN A 164 -8.63 3.93 5.19
N VAL A 165 -8.20 2.67 5.21
CA VAL A 165 -7.87 1.89 6.42
C VAL A 165 -6.38 1.55 6.40
N PHE A 166 -5.77 1.49 7.58
CA PHE A 166 -4.34 1.22 7.74
C PHE A 166 -4.04 0.68 9.14
N ASP A 167 -2.85 0.13 9.35
CA ASP A 167 -2.41 -0.36 10.66
C ASP A 167 -1.00 0.14 11.03
N ASN A 168 -0.62 -0.05 12.29
CA ASN A 168 0.70 0.36 12.80
C ASN A 168 1.84 -0.62 12.44
N LYS A 169 1.57 -1.63 11.60
CA LYS A 169 2.54 -2.61 11.10
C LYS A 169 3.31 -3.40 12.17
N SER A 170 2.93 -3.32 13.44
CA SER A 170 3.67 -3.99 14.52
C SER A 170 3.42 -5.50 14.55
N ASN A 171 4.44 -6.27 14.94
CA ASN A 171 4.25 -7.68 15.28
C ASN A 171 3.67 -7.90 16.69
N THR A 172 3.62 -6.87 17.53
CA THR A 172 3.09 -6.95 18.90
C THR A 172 2.28 -5.70 19.24
N ASP A 173 1.07 -5.86 19.78
CA ASP A 173 0.15 -4.73 20.00
C ASP A 173 -0.14 -4.02 18.67
N ARG A 174 -0.53 -4.84 17.67
CA ARG A 174 -0.94 -4.35 16.36
C ARG A 174 -2.29 -3.65 16.50
N ARG A 175 -2.40 -2.48 15.87
CA ARG A 175 -3.61 -1.65 15.93
C ARG A 175 -4.01 -1.20 14.54
N ALA A 176 -5.30 -1.29 14.27
CA ALA A 176 -5.91 -0.80 13.04
C ALA A 176 -6.60 0.55 13.25
N TYR A 177 -6.60 1.33 12.17
CA TYR A 177 -7.12 2.67 12.12
C TYR A 177 -7.86 2.92 10.79
N ALA A 178 -8.74 3.91 10.79
CA ALA A 178 -9.39 4.44 9.61
C ALA A 178 -9.25 5.96 9.55
N ASN A 179 -9.05 6.49 8.34
CA ASN A 179 -9.16 7.92 8.07
C ASN A 179 -10.60 8.23 7.62
N ILE A 180 -11.33 8.97 8.44
CA ILE A 180 -12.71 9.38 8.18
C ILE A 180 -12.77 10.90 8.29
N MET A 181 -13.01 11.56 7.15
CA MET A 181 -13.04 13.03 7.03
C MET A 181 -11.79 13.72 7.57
N GLY A 182 -10.60 13.18 7.28
CA GLY A 182 -9.32 13.74 7.74
C GLY A 182 -9.06 13.54 9.24
N LYS A 183 -9.87 12.72 9.92
CA LYS A 183 -9.66 12.33 11.32
C LYS A 183 -9.34 10.86 11.39
N ILE A 184 -8.47 10.50 12.33
CA ILE A 184 -8.06 9.13 12.56
C ILE A 184 -8.99 8.51 13.60
N TYR A 185 -9.53 7.34 13.29
CA TYR A 185 -10.35 6.56 14.20
C TYR A 185 -9.67 5.22 14.46
N LYS A 186 -9.61 4.80 15.71
CA LYS A 186 -9.17 3.45 16.09
C LYS A 186 -10.31 2.46 15.83
N LEU A 187 -9.96 1.32 15.24
CA LEU A 187 -10.87 0.20 15.01
C LEU A 187 -10.75 -0.83 16.15
N ASP A 188 -11.85 -1.50 16.49
CA ASP A 188 -11.93 -2.52 17.55
C ASP A 188 -13.06 -3.52 17.23
N GLY A 189 -12.78 -4.44 16.31
CA GLY A 189 -13.70 -5.40 15.74
C GLY A 189 -14.92 -4.73 15.07
N PRO A 190 -16.12 -5.33 15.17
CA PRO A 190 -17.35 -4.79 14.58
C PRO A 190 -17.92 -3.57 15.34
N LYS A 191 -17.21 -3.01 16.32
CA LYS A 191 -17.69 -1.89 17.12
C LYS A 191 -17.57 -0.57 16.35
N THR A 192 -18.38 0.41 16.73
CA THR A 192 -18.28 1.77 16.21
C THR A 192 -16.87 2.35 16.44
N PRO A 193 -16.20 2.86 15.39
CA PRO A 193 -14.86 3.42 15.53
C PRO A 193 -14.79 4.61 16.50
N THR A 194 -13.73 4.68 17.29
CA THR A 194 -13.50 5.78 18.25
C THR A 194 -12.45 6.74 17.73
N ILE A 195 -12.66 8.05 17.86
CA ILE A 195 -11.66 9.04 17.44
C ILE A 195 -10.34 8.84 18.18
N HIS A 196 -9.24 8.80 17.43
CA HIS A 196 -7.89 8.77 17.95
C HIS A 196 -7.31 10.18 17.94
N ASN A 197 -7.06 10.72 19.13
CA ASN A 197 -6.44 12.03 19.25
C ASN A 197 -4.93 11.90 19.07
N LEU A 198 -4.43 12.52 18.00
CA LEU A 198 -3.00 12.60 17.73
C LEU A 198 -2.31 13.42 18.82
N LEU A 199 -1.23 12.87 19.35
CA LEU A 199 -0.31 13.62 20.20
C LEU A 199 0.61 14.49 19.32
N GLU A 200 1.00 15.64 19.85
CA GLU A 200 1.93 16.54 19.17
C GLU A 200 3.25 15.81 18.84
N GLY A 201 3.76 16.03 17.62
CA GLY A 201 5.00 15.38 17.15
C GLY A 201 4.87 13.92 16.73
N HIS A 202 3.68 13.30 16.83
CA HIS A 202 3.44 11.92 16.38
C HIS A 202 2.91 11.84 14.94
N PHE A 203 2.73 13.00 14.29
CA PHE A 203 2.32 13.09 12.89
C PHE A 203 3.47 13.64 12.05
N ILE A 204 3.83 12.93 10.99
CA ILE A 204 4.85 13.29 10.03
C ILE A 204 4.19 13.62 8.70
N GLY A 205 4.41 14.84 8.21
CA GLY A 205 3.95 15.28 6.91
C GLY A 205 3.04 16.50 6.98
N GLN A 206 2.26 16.71 5.91
CA GLN A 206 1.29 17.80 5.84
C GLN A 206 -0.06 17.31 6.36
N SER A 207 -0.86 18.19 6.96
CA SER A 207 -2.20 17.95 7.57
C SER A 207 -2.93 16.73 6.98
N PRO A 208 -3.63 15.90 7.80
CA PRO A 208 -4.24 14.64 7.36
C PRO A 208 -4.92 14.75 5.99
N ALA A 209 -4.39 14.00 5.02
CA ALA A 209 -4.80 14.03 3.61
C ALA A 209 -5.73 12.86 3.28
N LEU A 210 -5.96 12.59 1.99
CA LEU A 210 -6.75 11.44 1.52
C LEU A 210 -6.16 10.10 2.01
N THR A 211 -4.85 9.94 2.00
CA THR A 211 -4.21 8.69 2.44
C THR A 211 -3.43 8.88 3.72
N MET A 212 -3.58 7.93 4.64
CA MET A 212 -2.89 7.88 5.92
C MET A 212 -2.16 6.54 6.09
N ASN A 213 -0.97 6.57 6.68
CA ASN A 213 -0.16 5.42 7.03
C ASN A 213 0.24 5.51 8.50
N CYS A 214 0.55 4.36 9.09
CA CYS A 214 1.05 4.27 10.45
C CYS A 214 2.23 3.29 10.52
N THR A 215 3.08 3.50 11.53
CA THR A 215 4.12 2.58 11.96
C THR A 215 4.36 2.77 13.46
N LYS A 216 4.67 1.70 14.17
CA LYS A 216 5.00 1.75 15.59
C LYS A 216 6.50 1.91 15.78
N PHE A 217 6.92 3.05 16.33
CA PHE A 217 8.31 3.32 16.69
C PHE A 217 8.44 3.41 18.22
N GLY A 218 9.25 2.53 18.80
CA GLY A 218 9.28 2.31 20.25
C GLY A 218 7.90 1.85 20.77
N ASN A 219 7.32 2.62 21.69
CA ASN A 219 5.99 2.33 22.26
C ASN A 219 4.88 3.22 21.69
N THR A 220 5.18 3.93 20.60
CA THR A 220 4.32 4.98 20.07
C THR A 220 3.92 4.68 18.63
N ASP A 221 2.64 4.87 18.33
CA ASP A 221 2.14 4.87 16.96
C ASP A 221 2.41 6.26 16.34
N TYR A 222 3.17 6.29 15.25
CA TYR A 222 3.38 7.48 14.44
C TYR A 222 2.50 7.39 13.19
N PHE A 223 2.06 8.55 12.71
CA PHE A 223 1.14 8.66 11.58
C PHE A 223 1.75 9.54 10.49
N SER A 224 1.40 9.26 9.24
CA SER A 224 1.93 10.02 8.10
C SER A 224 0.96 10.02 6.94
N ASN A 225 0.96 11.10 6.15
CA ASN A 225 0.24 11.14 4.88
C ASN A 225 1.09 10.64 3.69
N TYR A 226 2.32 10.20 3.96
CA TYR A 226 3.22 9.64 2.96
C TYR A 226 3.03 8.14 2.80
N TYR A 227 3.20 7.62 1.58
CA TYR A 227 3.09 6.18 1.29
C TYR A 227 4.25 5.39 1.88
N ALA A 228 5.46 5.89 1.65
CA ALA A 228 6.70 5.35 2.17
C ALA A 228 6.84 5.72 3.64
N PHE A 229 6.46 4.80 4.53
CA PHE A 229 6.53 5.00 5.98
C PHE A 229 6.76 3.70 6.74
N ALA A 230 7.88 3.62 7.46
CA ALA A 230 8.32 2.44 8.20
C ALA A 230 9.17 2.84 9.42
N SER A 231 9.39 1.89 10.33
CA SER A 231 10.30 2.08 11.46
C SER A 231 10.86 0.74 11.92
N ASP A 232 12.01 0.79 12.57
CA ASP A 232 12.61 -0.33 13.29
C ASP A 232 12.87 0.05 14.76
N SER A 233 13.71 -0.72 15.44
CA SER A 233 14.06 -0.45 16.85
C SER A 233 14.89 0.82 17.08
N GLN A 234 15.48 1.41 16.04
CA GLN A 234 16.44 2.51 16.11
C GLN A 234 15.94 3.78 15.43
N PHE A 235 15.26 3.66 14.29
CA PHE A 235 14.89 4.81 13.47
C PHE A 235 13.46 4.71 12.94
N LEU A 236 12.87 5.89 12.74
CA LEU A 236 11.67 6.09 11.94
C LEU A 236 12.06 6.64 10.56
N TYR A 237 11.52 6.05 9.50
CA TYR A 237 11.85 6.33 8.10
C TYR A 237 10.63 6.81 7.32
N TYR A 238 10.82 7.80 6.44
CA TYR A 238 9.80 8.20 5.47
C TYR A 238 10.38 8.75 4.18
N SER A 239 9.61 8.73 3.10
CA SER A 239 9.86 9.56 1.91
C SER A 239 8.63 10.44 1.63
N PRO A 240 8.79 11.75 1.29
CA PRO A 240 7.68 12.69 1.05
C PRO A 240 6.77 12.40 -0.15
N THR A 241 6.70 11.15 -0.62
CA THR A 241 5.79 10.76 -1.70
C THR A 241 4.36 10.63 -1.16
N CYS A 242 3.43 11.42 -1.69
CA CYS A 242 2.03 11.48 -1.25
C CYS A 242 1.09 11.95 -2.38
N THR A 243 -0.21 11.76 -2.21
CA THR A 243 -1.22 12.50 -2.99
C THR A 243 -1.39 13.91 -2.44
N LYS A 244 -1.41 14.91 -3.32
CA LYS A 244 -1.55 16.32 -2.95
C LYS A 244 -3.02 16.71 -2.73
N GLY A 245 -3.41 16.86 -1.47
CA GLY A 245 -4.74 17.35 -1.12
C GLY A 245 -5.84 16.47 -1.71
N ASP A 246 -6.92 17.10 -2.20
CA ASP A 246 -8.04 16.41 -2.85
C ASP A 246 -7.82 16.16 -4.35
N SER A 247 -6.68 16.60 -4.92
CA SER A 247 -6.37 16.26 -6.31
C SER A 247 -5.75 14.87 -6.38
N ASN A 248 -6.16 14.06 -7.36
CA ASN A 248 -5.53 12.75 -7.67
C ASN A 248 -4.10 12.90 -8.24
N THR A 249 -3.37 13.95 -7.84
CA THR A 249 -1.99 14.24 -8.26
C THR A 249 -1.00 13.73 -7.21
N ILE A 250 -0.04 12.94 -7.67
CA ILE A 250 1.02 12.39 -6.82
C ILE A 250 2.20 13.37 -6.79
N SER A 251 2.65 13.72 -5.60
CA SER A 251 3.98 14.32 -5.37
C SER A 251 4.97 13.18 -5.20
N LEU A 252 5.96 13.07 -6.08
CA LEU A 252 7.04 12.09 -5.97
C LEU A 252 8.25 12.68 -5.24
N SER A 253 8.99 11.84 -4.52
CA SER A 253 10.26 12.22 -3.90
C SER A 253 11.27 11.09 -3.95
N SER A 254 12.52 11.43 -4.27
CA SER A 254 13.67 10.54 -4.16
C SER A 254 14.44 10.68 -2.84
N VAL A 255 13.89 11.41 -1.85
CA VAL A 255 14.57 11.66 -0.58
C VAL A 255 14.00 10.77 0.52
N ILE A 256 14.86 10.01 1.18
CA ILE A 256 14.53 9.23 2.39
C ILE A 256 14.99 10.03 3.61
N TYR A 257 14.06 10.27 4.53
CA TYR A 257 14.29 10.91 5.81
C TYR A 257 14.32 9.86 6.91
N TYR A 258 15.21 10.03 7.89
CA TYR A 258 15.28 9.15 9.05
C TYR A 258 15.69 9.86 10.34
N SER A 259 15.19 9.39 11.48
CA SER A 259 15.47 9.95 12.81
C SER A 259 15.31 8.92 13.93
N ASP A 260 16.17 8.98 14.94
CA ASP A 260 16.03 8.27 16.23
C ASP A 260 15.18 9.08 17.23
N LYS A 261 14.89 10.35 16.91
CA LYS A 261 14.13 11.30 17.73
C LYS A 261 13.11 12.05 16.86
N PRO A 262 12.19 11.34 16.18
CA PRO A 262 11.28 11.97 15.22
C PRO A 262 10.39 13.07 15.84
N TRP A 263 10.15 13.03 17.14
CA TRP A 263 9.40 14.05 17.88
C TRP A 263 10.09 15.42 17.92
N SER A 264 11.42 15.51 17.78
CA SER A 264 12.13 16.79 17.75
C SER A 264 12.03 17.50 16.40
N GLY A 265 11.56 16.79 15.36
CA GLY A 265 11.54 17.26 13.98
C GLY A 265 12.90 17.20 13.28
N ASP A 266 13.94 16.68 13.95
CA ASP A 266 15.27 16.55 13.37
C ASP A 266 15.37 15.26 12.55
N PHE A 267 15.49 15.39 11.24
CA PHE A 267 15.66 14.26 10.31
C PHE A 267 16.92 14.40 9.49
N ASN A 268 17.67 13.31 9.41
CA ASN A 268 18.72 13.13 8.42
C ASN A 268 18.10 12.79 7.06
N GLN A 269 18.87 13.02 6.00
CA GLN A 269 18.41 12.80 4.63
C GLN A 269 19.38 11.92 3.86
N LEU A 270 18.81 11.09 2.99
CA LEU A 270 19.51 10.32 1.99
C LEU A 270 18.81 10.47 0.63
N HIS A 271 19.58 10.56 -0.44
CA HIS A 271 19.04 10.60 -1.78
C HIS A 271 19.09 9.22 -2.43
N SER A 272 17.90 8.70 -2.75
CA SER A 272 17.72 7.62 -3.69
C SER A 272 17.96 8.13 -5.12
N LYS A 273 18.36 7.21 -5.99
CA LYS A 273 18.46 7.47 -7.44
C LYS A 273 17.08 7.64 -8.08
N HIS A 274 16.07 7.00 -7.50
CA HIS A 274 14.72 6.86 -8.03
C HIS A 274 13.68 7.37 -7.02
N ASN A 275 12.46 7.67 -7.47
CA ASN A 275 11.40 8.13 -6.58
C ASN A 275 10.98 6.97 -5.68
N VAL A 276 10.87 7.24 -4.38
CA VAL A 276 10.57 6.23 -3.37
C VAL A 276 9.06 6.18 -3.14
N LEU A 277 8.48 4.98 -3.23
CA LEU A 277 7.03 4.77 -3.19
C LEU A 277 6.60 3.99 -1.94
N SER A 278 7.47 3.11 -1.45
CA SER A 278 7.22 2.29 -0.26
C SER A 278 8.50 2.03 0.51
N LEU A 279 8.36 1.76 1.81
CA LEU A 279 9.46 1.43 2.72
C LEU A 279 9.08 0.22 3.56
N ALA A 280 10.05 -0.66 3.76
CA ALA A 280 10.02 -1.72 4.76
C ALA A 280 11.43 -1.96 5.30
N VAL A 281 11.55 -2.52 6.49
CA VAL A 281 12.84 -2.61 7.19
C VAL A 281 13.03 -3.97 7.82
N THR A 282 14.25 -4.47 7.74
CA THR A 282 14.77 -5.59 8.53
C THR A 282 15.84 -5.06 9.48
N LYS A 283 16.33 -5.90 10.39
CA LYS A 283 17.41 -5.51 11.31
C LYS A 283 18.68 -4.97 10.62
N ASP A 284 18.94 -5.42 9.39
CA ASP A 284 20.17 -5.19 8.65
C ASP A 284 19.99 -4.37 7.37
N PHE A 285 18.75 -4.14 6.91
CA PHE A 285 18.48 -3.42 5.67
C PHE A 285 17.21 -2.59 5.71
N LEU A 286 17.28 -1.41 5.08
CA LEU A 286 16.12 -0.65 4.65
C LEU A 286 15.82 -1.03 3.20
N PHE A 287 14.63 -1.55 2.93
CA PHE A 287 14.14 -1.84 1.58
C PHE A 287 13.18 -0.75 1.15
N TYR A 288 13.26 -0.37 -0.12
CA TYR A 288 12.32 0.58 -0.68
C TYR A 288 11.98 0.26 -2.11
N GLY A 289 10.68 0.28 -2.37
CA GLY A 289 10.14 0.21 -3.71
C GLY A 289 10.23 1.58 -4.36
N THR A 290 10.59 1.59 -5.63
CA THR A 290 10.78 2.81 -6.41
C THR A 290 9.94 2.80 -7.67
N ASP A 291 9.93 3.94 -8.38
CA ASP A 291 9.39 4.00 -9.73
C ASP A 291 10.23 3.25 -10.77
N ASN A 292 11.31 2.57 -10.36
CA ASN A 292 12.22 1.81 -11.22
C ASN A 292 12.78 0.56 -10.51
N GLY A 293 11.92 -0.21 -9.85
CA GLY A 293 12.28 -1.48 -9.22
C GLY A 293 12.44 -1.40 -7.71
N LEU A 294 13.07 -2.45 -7.17
CA LEU A 294 13.36 -2.61 -5.75
C LEU A 294 14.82 -2.27 -5.43
N GLU A 295 15.03 -1.45 -4.41
CA GLU A 295 16.36 -1.10 -3.90
C GLU A 295 16.49 -1.38 -2.39
N ARG A 296 17.73 -1.38 -1.89
CA ARG A 296 18.03 -1.55 -0.46
C ARG A 296 19.29 -0.82 -0.02
N LEU A 297 19.35 -0.52 1.27
CA LEU A 297 20.48 0.10 1.97
C LEU A 297 20.81 -0.71 3.21
N CYS A 298 22.10 -0.91 3.50
CA CYS A 298 22.52 -1.52 4.77
C CYS A 298 22.23 -0.57 5.93
N ILE A 299 21.70 -1.12 7.01
CA ILE A 299 21.58 -0.45 8.31
C ILE A 299 22.76 -0.89 9.17
N ASP A 300 23.57 0.07 9.63
CA ASP A 300 24.62 -0.16 10.62
C ASP A 300 24.30 0.63 11.90
N SER A 301 24.39 -0.06 13.03
CA SER A 301 24.33 0.48 14.39
C SER A 301 25.25 1.68 14.67
N ALA A 302 26.35 1.84 13.93
CA ALA A 302 27.33 2.92 14.12
C ALA A 302 27.18 4.09 13.15
N ASN A 303 26.60 3.87 11.96
CA ASN A 303 26.32 4.89 10.95
C ASN A 303 25.05 4.48 10.17
N PRO A 304 23.94 5.22 10.33
CA PRO A 304 22.60 4.66 10.15
C PRO A 304 22.27 4.14 8.75
N LEU A 305 22.89 4.66 7.68
CA LEU A 305 22.71 4.16 6.32
C LEU A 305 23.98 4.45 5.51
N PHE A 306 24.52 3.47 4.80
CA PHE A 306 25.55 3.75 3.78
C PHE A 306 24.94 4.64 2.70
N SER A 307 25.64 5.70 2.28
CA SER A 307 25.16 6.61 1.22
C SER A 307 25.13 5.96 -0.18
N GLN A 308 25.26 4.64 -0.27
CA GLN A 308 25.32 3.89 -1.51
C GLN A 308 24.32 2.75 -1.44
N VAL A 309 23.42 2.72 -2.43
CA VAL A 309 22.55 1.58 -2.71
C VAL A 309 23.40 0.33 -2.84
N VAL A 310 23.04 -0.73 -2.12
CA VAL A 310 23.79 -1.97 -2.12
C VAL A 310 23.07 -2.96 -3.02
N SER A 311 23.78 -3.47 -4.04
CA SER A 311 23.25 -4.51 -4.91
C SER A 311 22.71 -5.68 -4.10
N PHE A 312 21.61 -6.26 -4.57
CA PHE A 312 21.15 -7.51 -4.02
C PHE A 312 22.22 -8.59 -4.25
N ALA A 313 22.51 -9.38 -3.21
CA ALA A 313 23.36 -10.56 -3.36
C ALA A 313 22.64 -11.69 -4.14
N ASN A 314 21.33 -11.56 -4.29
CA ASN A 314 20.43 -12.45 -5.03
C ASN A 314 19.97 -11.78 -6.35
N ASN A 315 18.93 -12.33 -6.97
CA ASN A 315 18.36 -11.86 -8.25
C ASN A 315 17.41 -10.65 -8.15
N GLY A 316 17.29 -9.97 -7.01
CA GLY A 316 16.26 -8.94 -6.78
C GLY A 316 16.23 -7.82 -7.83
N ASN A 317 17.37 -7.18 -8.10
CA ASN A 317 17.47 -6.12 -9.12
C ASN A 317 17.16 -6.60 -10.56
N ASN A 318 17.26 -7.91 -10.81
CA ASN A 318 17.10 -8.48 -12.15
C ASN A 318 15.66 -8.92 -12.43
N VAL A 319 14.92 -9.30 -11.38
CA VAL A 319 13.55 -9.84 -11.51
C VAL A 319 12.49 -8.78 -11.23
N ILE A 320 12.83 -7.76 -10.44
CA ILE A 320 11.90 -6.69 -10.05
C ILE A 320 12.44 -5.36 -10.59
N SER A 321 12.26 -5.13 -11.88
CA SER A 321 12.69 -3.92 -12.60
C SER A 321 11.63 -2.80 -12.63
N GLU A 322 10.39 -3.13 -12.29
CA GLU A 322 9.23 -2.26 -12.54
C GLU A 322 8.82 -1.39 -11.33
N HIS A 323 7.75 -0.63 -11.48
CA HIS A 323 7.21 0.21 -10.41
C HIS A 323 6.83 -0.62 -9.17
N VAL A 324 7.54 -0.44 -8.05
CA VAL A 324 7.30 -1.16 -6.79
C VAL A 324 6.65 -0.22 -5.77
N TYR A 325 5.33 -0.33 -5.64
CA TYR A 325 4.54 0.54 -4.77
C TYR A 325 4.28 -0.05 -3.38
N MET A 326 4.62 -1.33 -3.17
CA MET A 326 4.53 -1.97 -1.87
C MET A 326 5.74 -2.88 -1.65
N VAL A 327 6.41 -2.68 -0.51
CA VAL A 327 7.35 -3.64 0.08
C VAL A 327 6.82 -3.98 1.48
N TYR A 328 6.90 -5.25 1.84
CA TYR A 328 6.46 -5.76 3.14
C TYR A 328 7.49 -6.76 3.68
N VAL A 329 7.77 -6.65 4.98
CA VAL A 329 8.67 -7.55 5.73
C VAL A 329 7.84 -8.24 6.79
N LEU A 330 7.96 -9.57 6.88
CA LEU A 330 7.20 -10.37 7.84
C LEU A 330 7.60 -10.11 9.30
N ASP A 331 8.90 -9.98 9.57
CA ASP A 331 9.44 -9.65 10.89
C ASP A 331 10.61 -8.66 10.79
N GLU A 332 10.31 -7.39 11.08
CA GLU A 332 11.25 -6.27 11.05
C GLU A 332 12.40 -6.41 12.05
N THR A 333 12.23 -7.23 13.09
CA THR A 333 13.24 -7.42 14.14
C THR A 333 14.33 -8.41 13.74
N LYS A 334 14.12 -9.13 12.63
CA LYS A 334 15.04 -10.16 12.13
C LYS A 334 15.92 -9.62 11.02
N PRO A 335 17.14 -10.16 10.86
CA PRO A 335 17.93 -9.96 9.65
C PRO A 335 17.19 -10.48 8.41
N MET A 336 17.48 -9.93 7.23
CA MET A 336 16.93 -10.38 5.94
C MET A 336 17.09 -11.90 5.74
N ALA A 337 18.18 -12.49 6.24
CA ALA A 337 18.44 -13.93 6.15
C ALA A 337 17.53 -14.81 7.03
N MET A 338 16.60 -14.22 7.79
CA MET A 338 15.73 -14.92 8.74
C MET A 338 14.25 -14.49 8.67
N THR A 339 13.89 -13.60 7.74
CA THR A 339 12.51 -13.17 7.51
C THR A 339 12.17 -13.22 6.04
N ASP A 340 10.88 -13.40 5.75
CA ASP A 340 10.37 -13.31 4.40
C ASP A 340 10.11 -11.85 4.04
N LEU A 341 10.35 -11.53 2.77
CA LEU A 341 10.07 -10.24 2.16
C LEU A 341 9.09 -10.44 1.01
N TYR A 342 8.24 -9.45 0.84
CA TYR A 342 7.25 -9.41 -0.22
C TYR A 342 7.33 -8.06 -0.90
N CYS A 343 7.14 -8.04 -2.21
CA CYS A 343 6.93 -6.80 -2.94
C CYS A 343 5.88 -7.00 -4.04
N ALA A 344 5.10 -5.95 -4.27
CA ALA A 344 4.17 -5.92 -5.39
C ALA A 344 4.73 -4.98 -6.46
N SER A 345 4.91 -5.51 -7.67
CA SER A 345 5.14 -4.69 -8.86
C SER A 345 3.81 -4.38 -9.54
N THR A 346 3.75 -3.25 -10.24
CA THR A 346 2.65 -2.87 -11.13
C THR A 346 3.20 -2.22 -12.41
N ILE A 347 2.40 -2.15 -13.47
CA ILE A 347 2.69 -1.32 -14.64
C ILE A 347 2.15 0.08 -14.35
N TYR A 348 3.03 1.07 -14.33
CA TYR A 348 2.62 2.47 -14.30
C TYR A 348 2.34 2.93 -15.74
N SER A 349 1.13 3.44 -16.01
CA SER A 349 0.56 3.82 -17.34
C SER A 349 -0.27 2.74 -18.04
N SER A 350 -0.62 2.96 -19.31
CA SER A 350 -1.39 2.01 -20.12
C SER A 350 -0.51 0.85 -20.58
N ILE A 351 -1.04 -0.37 -20.53
CA ILE A 351 -0.45 -1.55 -21.16
C ILE A 351 -0.20 -1.36 -22.66
N SER A 352 -0.95 -0.47 -23.31
CA SER A 352 -0.73 -0.14 -24.73
C SER A 352 0.56 0.63 -25.00
N SER A 353 1.22 1.17 -23.97
CA SER A 353 2.47 1.94 -24.07
C SER A 353 3.65 1.30 -23.34
N SER A 354 3.43 0.19 -22.64
CA SER A 354 4.51 -0.57 -22.01
C SER A 354 4.98 -1.72 -22.92
N THR A 355 6.25 -2.10 -22.82
CA THR A 355 6.77 -3.37 -23.36
C THR A 355 6.38 -4.58 -22.52
N ASP A 356 5.70 -4.34 -21.39
CA ASP A 356 5.38 -5.34 -20.38
C ASP A 356 4.07 -6.08 -20.68
N SER A 357 3.97 -7.28 -20.12
CA SER A 357 2.77 -8.13 -20.21
C SER A 357 2.16 -8.30 -18.81
N TYR A 358 0.87 -8.61 -18.72
CA TYR A 358 0.21 -8.90 -17.44
C TYR A 358 0.95 -9.96 -16.59
N ASP A 359 1.71 -10.85 -17.25
CA ASP A 359 2.51 -11.92 -16.62
C ASP A 359 3.68 -11.37 -15.77
N SER A 360 4.10 -10.12 -15.93
CA SER A 360 5.19 -9.50 -15.15
C SER A 360 4.73 -8.69 -13.93
N ILE A 361 3.42 -8.49 -13.75
CA ILE A 361 2.80 -7.74 -12.64
C ILE A 361 2.30 -8.68 -11.56
N GLY A 362 2.51 -8.37 -10.28
CA GLY A 362 1.92 -9.13 -9.18
C GLY A 362 2.82 -9.26 -7.97
N LEU A 363 2.59 -10.31 -7.20
CA LEU A 363 3.31 -10.55 -5.96
C LEU A 363 4.63 -11.30 -6.20
N TYR A 364 5.71 -10.72 -5.69
CA TYR A 364 7.00 -11.38 -5.56
C TYR A 364 7.35 -11.56 -4.09
N ALA A 365 8.09 -12.62 -3.78
CA ALA A 365 8.57 -12.85 -2.45
C ALA A 365 9.99 -13.42 -2.45
N CYS A 366 10.73 -13.12 -1.39
CA CYS A 366 12.07 -13.60 -1.10
C CYS A 366 12.08 -14.28 0.27
N ASN A 367 12.42 -15.56 0.28
CA ASN A 367 12.49 -16.37 1.49
C ASN A 367 13.86 -16.20 2.13
N ALA A 368 13.92 -15.51 3.27
CA ALA A 368 15.07 -15.50 4.17
C ALA A 368 16.43 -15.26 3.45
N GLY A 369 16.49 -14.26 2.57
CA GLY A 369 17.69 -13.91 1.80
C GLY A 369 17.96 -14.77 0.55
N GLY A 370 17.05 -15.68 0.21
CA GLY A 370 17.07 -16.49 -1.00
C GLY A 370 16.78 -15.69 -2.28
N ASN A 371 16.42 -16.38 -3.36
CA ASN A 371 16.04 -15.70 -4.60
C ASN A 371 14.60 -15.13 -4.51
N TRP A 372 14.40 -13.98 -5.14
CA TRP A 372 13.07 -13.43 -5.43
C TRP A 372 12.40 -14.29 -6.50
N ASN A 373 11.17 -14.68 -6.23
CA ASN A 373 10.32 -15.43 -7.14
C ASN A 373 8.90 -14.89 -7.06
N ARG A 374 8.10 -15.15 -8.09
CA ARG A 374 6.65 -14.97 -8.02
C ARG A 374 6.07 -15.82 -6.88
N ASP A 375 5.18 -15.23 -6.09
CA ASP A 375 4.50 -15.91 -4.99
C ASP A 375 3.01 -16.06 -5.29
N GLY A 376 2.44 -17.23 -5.00
CA GLY A 376 1.12 -17.66 -5.47
C GLY A 376 0.68 -18.99 -4.88
N ASP A 377 -0.03 -19.83 -5.65
CA ASP A 377 -0.45 -21.19 -5.26
C ASP A 377 0.69 -22.21 -5.23
#